data_AF-A0A5D0GCG0-F1
#
_entry.id   AF-A0A5D0GCG0-F1
#
_cell.length_a   1.000
_cell.length_b   1.000
_cell.length_c   1.000
_cell.angle_alpha   90.00
_cell.angle_beta   90.00
_cell.angle_gamma   90.00
#
_symmetry.space_group_name_H-M   'P 1'
#
loop_
_entity.id
_entity.type
_entity.pdbx_description
1 polymer ?
#
loop_
_entity_poly.entity_id
_entity_poly.type
_entity_poly.pdbx_seq_one_letter_code
_entity_poly.pdbx_strand_id
1 'polypeptide(L)' 'MLNNFHRIEPDCNYIFFKADGTANLWYGKSITGEYEFFNHFGVHPITGKTLKEGSVYIKDKYICEKNDQ' A
#
# COMPACT_ATOMS: atom_id res chain seq x y z
N MET A 1 7.41 -4.37 -21.97
CA MET A 1 6.85 -3.46 -20.95
C MET A 1 6.93 -4.16 -19.62
N LEU A 2 7.68 -3.63 -18.65
CA LEU A 2 7.66 -4.20 -17.30
C LEU A 2 6.40 -3.68 -16.60
N ASN A 3 5.42 -4.56 -16.41
CA ASN A 3 4.30 -4.32 -15.51
C ASN A 3 4.82 -4.35 -14.07
N ASN A 4 5.42 -3.24 -13.63
CA ASN A 4 5.98 -3.10 -12.28
C ASN A 4 4.92 -2.97 -11.20
N PHE A 5 3.63 -2.97 -11.57
CA PHE A 5 2.51 -2.95 -10.65
C PHE A 5 2.26 -4.33 -10.06
N HIS A 6 2.57 -4.51 -8.79
CA HIS A 6 2.25 -5.74 -8.06
C HIS A 6 1.82 -5.42 -6.63
N ARG A 7 1.00 -6.33 -6.08
CA ARG A 7 0.66 -6.32 -4.66
C ARG A 7 1.90 -6.69 -3.85
N ILE A 8 2.08 -6.02 -2.72
CA ILE A 8 3.17 -6.25 -1.77
C ILE A 8 2.63 -6.43 -0.35
N GLU A 9 3.43 -7.04 0.49
CA GLU A 9 3.20 -7.17 1.93
C GLU A 9 4.31 -6.40 2.64
N PRO A 10 4.17 -5.07 2.79
CA PRO A 10 5.19 -4.24 3.42
C PRO A 10 5.25 -4.56 4.93
N ASP A 11 6.46 -4.50 5.48
CA ASP A 11 6.70 -4.47 6.92
C ASP A 11 6.96 -3.02 7.40
N CYS A 12 7.29 -2.84 8.68
CA CYS A 12 7.64 -1.53 9.22
C CYS A 12 8.87 -0.86 8.60
N ASN A 13 9.78 -1.65 8.03
CA ASN A 13 11.02 -1.19 7.45
C ASN A 13 10.87 -0.82 5.97
N TYR A 14 9.71 -1.11 5.36
CA TYR A 14 9.41 -0.72 4.00
C TYR A 14 9.56 0.80 3.82
N ILE A 15 10.07 1.23 2.66
CA ILE A 15 10.20 2.63 2.33
C ILE A 15 8.85 3.15 1.83
N PHE A 16 8.11 3.85 2.69
CA PHE A 16 6.75 4.37 2.39
C PHE A 16 6.75 5.63 1.54
N PHE A 17 7.78 6.47 1.71
CA PHE A 17 7.97 7.71 0.98
C PHE A 17 9.35 7.66 0.33
N LYS A 18 9.42 8.09 -0.93
CA LYS A 18 10.69 8.24 -1.64
C LYS A 18 11.47 9.41 -1.06
N ALA A 19 12.74 9.53 -1.45
CA ALA A 19 13.59 10.63 -1.02
C ALA A 19 13.05 12.03 -1.39
N ASP A 20 12.22 12.13 -2.43
CA ASP A 20 11.55 13.37 -2.86
C ASP A 20 10.25 13.67 -2.09
N GLY A 21 9.88 12.83 -1.12
CA GLY A 21 8.66 12.96 -0.32
C GLY A 21 7.39 12.40 -0.98
N THR A 22 7.45 11.93 -2.22
CA THR A 22 6.31 11.28 -2.88
C THR A 22 6.09 9.87 -2.33
N ALA A 23 4.85 9.39 -2.34
CA ALA A 23 4.61 8.03 -1.91
C ALA A 23 5.27 6.96 -2.78
N ASN A 24 5.77 5.98 -2.06
CA ASN A 24 6.31 4.73 -2.58
C ASN A 24 5.42 3.52 -2.20
N LEU A 25 4.31 3.78 -1.51
CA LEU A 25 3.29 2.80 -1.17
C LEU A 25 1.91 3.32 -1.57
N TRP A 26 1.12 2.43 -2.16
CA TRP A 26 -0.26 2.68 -2.53
C TRP A 26 -1.13 1.60 -1.90
N TYR A 27 -2.37 1.93 -1.54
CA TYR A 27 -3.26 0.95 -0.92
C TYR A 27 -4.68 1.02 -1.47
N GLY A 28 -5.38 -0.10 -1.39
CA GLY A 28 -6.79 -0.22 -1.73
C GLY A 28 -7.48 -1.13 -0.74
N LYS A 29 -8.81 -0.97 -0.62
CA LYS A 29 -9.63 -1.89 0.16
C LYS A 29 -10.10 -3.02 -0.76
N SER A 30 -9.87 -4.26 -0.35
CA SER A 30 -10.34 -5.45 -1.07
C SER A 30 -11.87 -5.58 -0.98
N ILE A 31 -12.42 -6.57 -1.67
CA ILE A 31 -13.85 -6.89 -1.59
C ILE A 31 -14.28 -7.35 -0.20
N THR A 32 -13.38 -7.98 0.57
CA THR A 32 -13.63 -8.45 1.94
C THR A 32 -13.46 -7.35 2.98
N GLY A 33 -12.94 -6.20 2.56
CA GLY A 33 -12.74 -5.05 3.42
C GLY A 33 -11.36 -4.97 4.07
N GLU A 34 -10.43 -5.82 3.66
CA GLU A 34 -9.04 -5.76 4.10
C GLU A 34 -8.24 -4.74 3.30
N TYR A 35 -7.16 -4.24 3.88
CA TYR A 35 -6.25 -3.34 3.18
C TYR A 35 -5.20 -4.15 2.41
N GLU A 36 -5.15 -3.94 1.10
CA GLU A 36 -4.12 -4.47 0.21
C GLU A 36 -3.17 -3.34 -0.21
N PHE A 37 -1.88 -3.66 -0.32
CA PHE A 37 -0.82 -2.71 -0.58
C PHE A 37 -0.12 -2.98 -1.90
N PHE A 38 0.36 -1.93 -2.57
CA PHE A 38 0.92 -1.95 -3.91
C PHE A 38 2.11 -1.01 -3.99
N ASN A 39 3.07 -1.34 -4.85
CA ASN A 39 4.30 -0.57 -5.01
C ASN A 39 4.18 0.60 -6.01
N HIS A 40 3.06 0.73 -6.72
CA HIS A 40 2.83 1.77 -7.72
C HIS A 40 1.39 2.28 -7.71
N PHE A 41 1.20 3.52 -8.15
CA PHE A 41 -0.12 4.07 -8.41
C PHE A 41 -0.83 3.28 -9.50
N GLY A 42 -2.14 3.10 -9.35
CA GLY A 42 -2.95 2.40 -10.32
C GLY A 42 -4.35 2.15 -9.83
N VAL A 43 -4.98 1.15 -10.45
CA VAL A 43 -6.33 0.71 -10.13
C VAL A 43 -6.25 -0.68 -9.52
N HIS A 44 -7.00 -0.91 -8.44
CA HIS A 44 -7.09 -2.21 -7.81
C HIS A 44 -7.69 -3.23 -8.81
N PRO A 45 -7.00 -4.35 -9.09
CA PRO A 45 -7.36 -5.25 -10.20
C PRO A 45 -8.74 -5.90 -10.02
N ILE A 46 -9.14 -6.17 -8.77
CA ILE A 46 -10.44 -6.77 -8.45
C ILE A 46 -11.56 -5.72 -8.32
N THR A 47 -11.35 -4.66 -7.53
CA THR A 47 -12.43 -3.71 -7.20
C THR A 47 -12.61 -2.61 -8.24
N GLY A 48 -11.65 -2.42 -9.16
CA GLY A 48 -11.68 -1.35 -10.16
C GLY A 48 -11.53 0.06 -9.57
N LYS A 49 -11.23 0.18 -8.27
CA LYS A 49 -11.07 1.48 -7.61
C LYS A 49 -9.63 1.96 -7.69
N THR A 50 -9.44 3.26 -7.89
CA THR A 50 -8.14 3.91 -7.82
C THR A 50 -7.51 3.72 -6.44
N LEU A 51 -6.23 3.38 -6.41
CA LEU A 51 -5.48 3.24 -5.17
C LEU A 51 -5.24 4.61 -4.52
N LYS A 52 -5.16 4.61 -3.20
CA LYS A 52 -4.85 5.78 -2.40
C LYS A 52 -3.39 5.79 -2.01
N GLU A 53 -2.85 7.00 -1.86
CA GLU A 53 -1.49 7.23 -1.38
C GLU A 53 -1.32 6.71 0.05
N GLY A 54 -0.28 5.91 0.28
CA GLY A 54 0.11 5.49 1.62
C GLY A 54 0.45 6.69 2.50
N SER A 55 -0.09 6.73 3.71
CA SER A 55 0.17 7.77 4.70
C SER A 55 0.82 7.19 5.95
N VAL A 56 1.40 8.08 6.78
CA VAL A 56 1.94 7.69 8.09
C VAL A 56 0.89 6.98 8.94
N TYR A 57 -0.35 7.47 8.95
CA TYR A 57 -1.46 6.80 9.64
C TYR A 57 -1.70 5.37 9.14
N ILE A 58 -1.64 5.14 7.82
CA ILE A 58 -1.85 3.81 7.24
C ILE A 58 -0.71 2.87 7.60
N LYS A 59 0.53 3.38 7.53
CA LYS A 59 1.72 2.65 7.98
C LYS A 59 1.56 2.21 9.43
N ASP A 60 1.34 3.17 10.32
CA ASP A 60 1.38 2.91 11.76
C ASP A 60 0.25 1.94 12.14
N LYS A 61 -0.97 2.20 11.68
CA LYS A 61 -2.16 1.44 12.10
C LYS A 61 -2.32 0.07 11.44
N TYR A 62 -1.95 -0.08 10.18
CA TYR A 62 -2.30 -1.29 9.41
C TYR A 62 -1.10 -2.15 9.01
N ILE A 63 0.12 -1.61 9.15
CA ILE A 63 1.35 -2.33 8.81
C ILE A 63 2.21 -2.56 10.06
N CYS A 64 2.40 -1.52 10.88
CA CYS A 64 3.28 -1.61 12.05
C CYS A 64 2.63 -2.08 13.35
N GLU A 65 1.41 -1.62 13.63
CA GLU A 65 0.64 -2.05 14.81
C GLU A 65 0.18 -3.51 14.74
N LYS A 66 0.42 -4.23 13.63
CA LYS A 66 0.13 -5.67 13.51
C LYS A 66 1.04 -6.58 14.35
N ASN A 67 1.92 -6.04 15.20
CA ASN A 67 2.80 -6.79 16.09
C ASN A 67 2.43 -6.69 17.58
N ASP A 68 1.18 -6.97 17.94
CA ASP A 68 0.81 -7.35 19.31
C ASP A 68 -0.36 -8.36 19.28
N GLN A 69 -0.11 -9.53 18.68
CA GLN A 69 -0.92 -10.73 18.92
C GLN A 69 -0.05 -11.92 19.29
#